data_AF-A0A067D5G8-F1
#
_entry.id   AF-A0A067D5G8-F1
#
_cell.length_a   1.000
_cell.length_b   1.000
_cell.length_c   1.000
_cell.angle_alpha   90.00
_cell.angle_beta   90.00
_cell.angle_gamma   90.00
#
_symmetry.space_group_name_H-M   'P 1'
#
loop_
_entity.id
_entity.type
_entity.pdbx_description
1 polymer ?
#
loop_
_entity_poly.entity_id
_entity_poly.type
_entity_poly.pdbx_seq_one_letter_code
_entity_poly.pdbx_strand_id
1 'polypeptide(L)'
;MFLPLWPIKASKDLCQYDCGNATIRYPFGIGEGCYFDKSFEVICDYSSGSPKAFLASINNLQVLDNHVYGVSNIRVNIPVISLKSSNLTSNAEGVSLSVSPFTFSPWDNRFTAIGCNNYTTIIKRQNDSSVFGGCLSISTCDPALNPGCYDFLCALPQNITQ
;
A
#
# COMPACT_ATOMS: atom_id res chain seq x y z
N MET A 1 -18.09 25.67 33.58
CA MET A 1 -17.20 26.20 32.52
C MET A 1 -17.31 25.23 31.35
N PHE A 2 -17.94 25.66 30.25
CA PHE A 2 -18.10 24.84 29.05
C PHE A 2 -17.40 25.57 27.91
N LEU A 3 -16.44 24.90 27.27
CA LEU A 3 -15.83 25.38 26.03
C LEU A 3 -16.67 24.81 24.87
N PRO A 4 -17.38 25.64 24.09
CA PRO A 4 -18.01 25.14 22.89
C PRO A 4 -16.92 24.76 21.90
N LEU A 5 -16.92 23.50 21.46
CA LEU A 5 -16.20 23.11 20.25
C LEU A 5 -16.86 23.86 19.09
N TRP A 6 -16.08 24.63 18.34
CA TRP A 6 -16.54 25.10 17.04
C TRP A 6 -16.86 23.88 16.17
N PRO A 7 -17.99 23.89 15.44
CA PRO A 7 -18.24 22.83 14.48
C PRO A 7 -17.13 22.91 13.42
N ILE A 8 -16.29 21.88 13.36
CA ILE A 8 -15.41 21.68 12.22
C ILE A 8 -16.36 21.50 11.03
N LYS A 9 -16.44 22.52 10.18
CA LYS A 9 -17.20 22.47 8.94
C LYS A 9 -16.46 21.55 7.98
N ALA A 10 -16.58 20.24 8.16
CA ALA A 10 -16.29 19.29 7.09
C ALA A 10 -17.44 19.41 6.07
N SER A 11 -17.37 20.46 5.24
CA SER A 11 -18.31 20.61 4.13
C SER A 11 -17.90 19.63 3.06
N LYS A 12 -18.75 18.65 2.81
CA LYS A 12 -18.67 17.71 1.68
C LYS A 12 -18.47 18.39 0.32
N ASP A 13 -18.76 19.71 0.24
CA ASP A 13 -18.64 20.54 -0.97
C ASP A 13 -17.33 21.35 -1.11
N LEU A 14 -16.39 21.31 -0.14
CA LEU A 14 -15.13 22.09 -0.21
C LEU A 14 -13.86 21.25 -0.45
N CYS A 15 -13.93 19.93 -0.29
CA CYS A 15 -12.77 19.06 -0.42
C CYS A 15 -12.67 18.49 -1.83
N GLN A 16 -11.48 18.58 -2.42
CA GLN A 16 -11.20 17.94 -3.70
C GLN A 16 -11.27 16.42 -3.54
N TYR A 17 -12.13 15.78 -4.34
CA TYR A 17 -12.43 14.35 -4.27
C TYR A 17 -11.75 13.53 -5.37
N ASP A 18 -11.16 14.18 -6.35
CA ASP A 18 -10.50 13.55 -7.49
C ASP A 18 -9.12 14.15 -7.72
N CYS A 19 -8.18 13.32 -8.15
CA CYS A 19 -6.89 13.76 -8.65
C CYS A 19 -6.46 12.83 -9.78
N GLY A 20 -6.62 13.29 -11.02
CA GLY A 20 -6.47 12.44 -12.19
C GLY A 20 -7.51 11.32 -12.18
N ASN A 21 -7.05 10.07 -12.16
CA ASN A 21 -7.92 8.89 -12.11
C ASN A 21 -8.17 8.35 -10.68
N ALA A 22 -7.64 9.02 -9.65
CA ALA A 22 -7.82 8.58 -8.27
C ALA A 22 -9.00 9.30 -7.60
N THR A 23 -9.95 8.54 -7.07
CA THR A 23 -11.01 9.06 -6.18
C THR A 23 -10.57 9.00 -4.73
N ILE A 24 -10.65 10.14 -4.04
CA ILE A 24 -10.15 10.35 -2.68
C ILE A 24 -11.35 10.68 -1.81
N ARG A 25 -11.49 9.93 -0.71
CA ARG A 25 -12.61 10.05 0.24
C ARG A 25 -12.07 10.05 1.65
N TYR A 26 -12.75 10.77 2.53
CA TYR A 26 -12.50 10.74 3.96
C TYR A 26 -12.43 9.28 4.46
N PRO A 27 -11.41 8.89 5.24
CA PRO A 27 -10.49 9.75 6.01
C PRO A 27 -9.32 10.36 5.23
N PHE A 28 -9.12 9.99 3.96
CA PHE A 28 -8.12 10.58 3.08
C PHE A 28 -8.62 11.87 2.43
N GLY A 29 -7.72 12.81 2.16
CA GLY A 29 -8.13 14.08 1.57
C GLY A 29 -6.98 14.90 1.02
N ILE A 30 -7.34 15.81 0.09
CA ILE A 30 -6.44 16.81 -0.46
C ILE A 30 -6.77 18.16 0.18
N GLY A 31 -5.75 18.83 0.72
CA GLY A 31 -5.90 20.15 1.33
C GLY A 31 -6.22 20.09 2.82
N GLU A 32 -5.89 21.18 3.51
CA GLU A 32 -6.08 21.32 4.95
C GLU A 32 -7.57 21.20 5.33
N GLY A 33 -7.86 20.40 6.35
CA GLY A 33 -9.23 20.15 6.82
C GLY A 33 -10.00 19.07 6.06
N CYS A 34 -9.41 18.45 5.03
CA CYS A 34 -10.07 17.42 4.21
C CYS A 34 -9.67 15.98 4.54
N TYR A 35 -8.67 15.79 5.40
CA TYR A 35 -8.21 14.48 5.88
C TYR A 35 -8.37 14.37 7.41
N PHE A 36 -8.41 13.15 7.93
CA PHE A 36 -8.55 12.89 9.37
C PHE A 36 -7.36 13.44 10.17
N ASP A 37 -6.15 13.11 9.75
CA ASP A 37 -4.91 13.66 10.29
C ASP A 37 -3.82 13.69 9.21
N LYS A 38 -2.63 14.21 9.54
CA LYS A 38 -1.51 14.34 8.59
C LYS A 38 -1.05 13.05 7.95
N SER A 39 -1.26 11.89 8.56
CA SER A 39 -0.97 10.60 7.94
C SER A 39 -1.91 10.26 6.79
N PHE A 40 -3.11 10.86 6.71
CA PHE A 40 -4.10 10.65 5.66
C PHE A 40 -4.05 11.71 4.54
N GLU A 41 -3.06 12.60 4.58
CA GLU A 41 -2.87 13.65 3.57
C GLU A 41 -2.50 13.06 2.20
N VAL A 42 -3.29 13.44 1.19
CA VAL A 42 -3.02 13.12 -0.21
C VAL A 42 -2.55 14.38 -0.92
N ILE A 43 -1.41 14.27 -1.60
CA ILE A 43 -0.84 15.32 -2.43
C ILE A 43 -1.24 15.03 -3.88
N CYS A 44 -1.86 16.01 -4.54
CA CYS A 44 -2.13 15.94 -5.97
C CYS A 44 -1.05 16.70 -6.74
N ASP A 45 -0.25 15.96 -7.51
CA ASP A 45 0.79 16.52 -8.38
C ASP A 45 0.22 16.82 -9.76
N TYR A 46 0.34 18.07 -10.20
CA TYR A 46 -0.10 18.58 -11.50
C TYR A 46 1.06 18.79 -12.49
N SER A 47 2.28 18.37 -12.14
CA SER A 47 3.48 18.58 -12.96
C SER A 47 3.47 17.80 -14.28
N SER A 48 2.74 16.68 -14.35
CA SER A 48 2.54 15.90 -15.58
C SER A 48 1.23 16.24 -16.29
N GLY A 49 1.15 15.95 -17.60
CA GLY A 49 -0.05 16.20 -18.41
C GLY A 49 -1.34 15.49 -17.92
N SER A 50 -1.22 14.53 -17.00
CA SER A 50 -2.33 14.01 -16.19
C SER A 50 -1.97 14.13 -14.70
N PRO A 51 -2.85 14.66 -13.83
CA PRO A 51 -2.57 14.77 -12.41
C PRO A 51 -2.41 13.39 -11.74
N LYS A 52 -1.56 13.30 -10.73
CA LYS A 52 -1.31 12.05 -9.97
C LYS A 52 -1.42 12.29 -8.48
N ALA A 53 -2.14 11.40 -7.80
CA ALA A 53 -2.31 11.43 -6.36
C ALA A 53 -1.21 10.62 -5.66
N PHE A 54 -0.72 11.13 -4.53
CA PHE A 54 0.31 10.50 -3.71
C PHE A 54 -0.05 10.57 -2.23
N LEU A 55 0.13 9.46 -1.49
CA LEU A 55 -0.06 9.40 -0.05
C LEU A 55 1.24 9.84 0.65
N ALA A 56 1.21 11.01 1.28
CA ALA A 56 2.43 11.69 1.76
C ALA A 56 3.17 10.92 2.87
N SER A 57 2.41 10.24 3.72
CA SER A 57 2.89 9.57 4.94
C SER A 57 3.66 8.28 4.71
N ILE A 58 3.56 7.71 3.51
CA ILE A 58 4.28 6.48 3.14
C ILE A 58 5.10 6.78 1.89
N ASN A 59 6.21 7.50 2.06
CA ASN A 59 7.19 7.79 0.99
C ASN A 59 6.57 8.26 -0.34
N ASN A 60 5.49 9.05 -0.30
CA ASN A 60 4.74 9.49 -1.48
C ASN A 60 4.31 8.33 -2.39
N LEU A 61 3.74 7.26 -1.83
CA LEU A 61 3.19 6.18 -2.63
C LEU A 61 2.06 6.68 -3.53
N GLN A 62 2.11 6.34 -4.81
CA GLN A 62 1.08 6.74 -5.76
C GLN A 62 -0.26 6.07 -5.40
N VAL A 63 -1.31 6.87 -5.27
CA VAL A 63 -2.68 6.42 -5.09
C VAL A 63 -3.23 6.00 -6.44
N LEU A 64 -3.81 4.81 -6.50
CA LEU A 64 -4.45 4.24 -7.67
C LEU A 64 -5.96 4.46 -7.62
N ASP A 65 -6.63 4.21 -8.74
CA ASP A 65 -8.09 4.27 -8.77
C ASP A 65 -8.70 3.35 -7.70
N ASN A 66 -9.56 3.94 -6.89
CA ASN A 66 -10.18 3.37 -5.72
C ASN A 66 -11.70 3.24 -5.88
N HIS A 67 -12.22 3.31 -7.12
CA HIS A 67 -13.65 3.18 -7.41
C HIS A 67 -14.32 1.93 -6.81
N VAL A 68 -13.55 0.87 -6.57
CA VAL A 68 -14.06 -0.46 -6.18
C VAL A 68 -13.92 -0.75 -4.67
N TYR A 69 -13.05 -0.04 -3.95
CA TYR A 69 -12.77 -0.35 -2.54
C TYR A 69 -13.60 0.53 -1.60
N GLY A 70 -14.03 -0.03 -0.47
CA GLY A 70 -14.93 0.62 0.49
C GLY A 70 -14.41 1.97 1.01
N VAL A 71 -15.28 2.71 1.72
CA VAL A 71 -15.02 4.08 2.21
C VAL A 71 -13.78 4.27 3.08
N SER A 72 -13.17 3.19 3.59
CA SER A 72 -12.05 3.25 4.54
C SER A 72 -10.71 2.77 3.97
N ASN A 73 -10.69 2.25 2.73
CA ASN A 73 -9.49 1.68 2.12
C ASN A 73 -8.92 2.64 1.08
N ILE A 74 -7.59 2.63 0.92
CA ILE A 74 -6.91 3.32 -0.18
C ILE A 74 -6.05 2.33 -0.95
N ARG A 75 -6.17 2.33 -2.27
CA ARG A 75 -5.31 1.54 -3.14
C ARG A 75 -4.07 2.34 -3.50
N VAL A 76 -2.90 1.76 -3.26
CA VAL A 76 -1.61 2.37 -3.58
C VAL A 76 -0.77 1.48 -4.50
N ASN A 77 0.11 2.09 -5.27
CA ASN A 77 1.04 1.41 -6.15
C ASN A 77 2.28 0.97 -5.37
N ILE A 78 2.37 -0.31 -5.02
CA ILE A 78 3.55 -0.88 -4.34
C ILE A 78 4.59 -1.29 -5.39
N PRO A 79 5.87 -0.89 -5.25
CA PRO A 79 6.92 -1.27 -6.20
C PRO A 79 7.16 -2.78 -6.20
N VAL A 80 7.43 -3.33 -7.39
CA VAL A 80 7.86 -4.72 -7.55
C VAL A 80 9.31 -4.85 -7.11
N ILE A 81 9.55 -5.71 -6.12
CA ILE A 81 10.89 -6.01 -5.62
C ILE A 81 11.47 -7.16 -6.45
N SER A 82 12.56 -6.90 -7.17
CA SER A 82 13.29 -7.90 -7.95
C SER A 82 14.59 -8.27 -7.23
N LEU A 83 14.72 -9.55 -6.86
CA LEU A 83 15.96 -10.09 -6.29
C LEU A 83 16.78 -10.71 -7.42
N LYS A 84 17.96 -10.14 -7.71
CA LYS A 84 18.90 -10.74 -8.66
C LYS A 84 19.74 -11.79 -7.96
N SER A 85 19.84 -12.98 -8.57
CA SER A 85 20.53 -14.16 -8.03
C SER A 85 22.05 -14.01 -7.82
N SER A 86 22.67 -12.88 -8.15
CA SER A 86 24.14 -12.78 -8.22
C SER A 86 24.83 -12.41 -6.90
N ASN A 87 24.10 -12.22 -5.80
CA ASN A 87 24.57 -12.29 -4.42
C ASN A 87 23.34 -12.11 -3.53
N LEU A 88 23.13 -13.00 -2.56
CA LEU A 88 22.03 -12.99 -1.58
C LEU A 88 21.96 -11.71 -0.70
N THR A 89 22.82 -10.73 -0.97
CA THR A 89 22.97 -9.45 -0.27
C THR A 89 22.43 -8.26 -1.08
N SER A 90 21.40 -8.45 -1.90
CA SER A 90 20.69 -7.31 -2.47
C SER A 90 19.76 -6.73 -1.39
N ASN A 91 20.07 -5.53 -0.89
CA ASN A 91 19.23 -4.75 0.01
C ASN A 91 17.98 -4.25 -0.74
N ALA A 92 17.12 -5.17 -1.16
CA ALA A 92 15.88 -4.82 -1.82
C ALA A 92 14.88 -4.41 -0.74
N GLU A 93 14.77 -3.10 -0.52
CA GLU A 93 13.88 -2.55 0.49
C GLU A 93 12.45 -2.48 -0.04
N GLY A 94 11.53 -3.08 0.71
CA GLY A 94 10.10 -2.96 0.46
C GLY A 94 9.51 -1.67 1.02
N VAL A 95 8.19 -1.56 0.94
CA VAL A 95 7.45 -0.46 1.57
C VAL A 95 7.34 -0.73 3.07
N SER A 96 7.86 0.17 3.90
CA SER A 96 7.68 0.13 5.35
C SER A 96 6.44 0.93 5.74
N LEU A 97 5.49 0.28 6.41
CA LEU A 97 4.32 0.92 7.02
C LEU A 97 4.52 1.26 8.50
N SER A 98 5.72 0.97 9.05
CA SER A 98 6.00 0.98 10.51
C SER A 98 5.74 2.31 11.21
N VAL A 99 5.78 3.42 10.46
CA VAL A 99 5.61 4.80 10.98
C VAL A 99 4.25 5.38 10.59
N SER A 100 3.35 4.55 10.05
CA SER A 100 2.02 4.95 9.59
C SER A 100 0.92 4.21 10.33
N PRO A 101 -0.31 4.76 10.41
CA PRO A 101 -1.46 4.07 11.00
C PRO A 101 -2.06 3.00 10.08
N PHE A 102 -1.41 2.68 8.96
CA PHE A 102 -1.97 1.82 7.91
C PHE A 102 -1.51 0.37 8.06
N THR A 103 -2.38 -0.53 7.63
CA THR A 103 -2.10 -1.96 7.49
C THR A 103 -2.56 -2.43 6.11
N PHE A 104 -2.01 -3.54 5.64
CA PHE A 104 -2.50 -4.19 4.44
C PHE A 104 -3.84 -4.87 4.73
N SER A 105 -4.85 -4.60 3.90
CA SER A 105 -6.13 -5.34 3.91
C SER A 105 -5.89 -6.85 3.84
N PRO A 106 -6.47 -7.65 4.76
CA PRO A 106 -6.40 -9.12 4.73
C PRO A 106 -7.08 -9.73 3.50
N TRP A 107 -8.10 -9.05 2.98
CA TRP A 107 -9.04 -9.60 2.00
C TRP A 107 -8.78 -9.09 0.59
N ASP A 108 -8.25 -7.86 0.47
CA ASP A 108 -8.08 -7.20 -0.82
C ASP A 108 -6.65 -7.32 -1.37
N ASN A 109 -5.68 -7.73 -0.55
CA ASN A 109 -4.29 -7.86 -0.97
C ASN A 109 -3.92 -9.30 -1.30
N ARG A 110 -3.24 -9.47 -2.43
CA ARG A 110 -2.57 -10.72 -2.81
C ARG A 110 -1.07 -10.46 -2.95
N PHE A 111 -0.28 -11.08 -2.09
CA PHE A 111 1.16 -11.11 -2.24
C PHE A 111 1.55 -12.25 -3.17
N THR A 112 2.49 -12.02 -4.08
CA THR A 112 2.91 -13.03 -5.06
C THR A 112 4.43 -12.92 -5.24
N ALA A 113 5.10 -14.06 -5.20
CA ALA A 113 6.50 -14.20 -5.54
C ALA A 113 6.60 -15.00 -6.83
N ILE A 114 7.42 -14.53 -7.78
CA ILE A 114 7.67 -15.20 -9.06
C ILE A 114 9.16 -15.48 -9.14
N GLY A 115 9.54 -16.74 -9.27
CA GLY A 115 10.93 -17.15 -9.46
C GLY A 115 11.10 -18.66 -9.29
N CYS A 116 12.28 -19.16 -9.64
CA CYS A 116 12.63 -20.56 -9.40
C CYS A 116 13.23 -20.69 -7.99
N ASN A 117 12.58 -21.45 -7.12
CA ASN A 117 13.00 -21.68 -5.73
C ASN A 117 13.32 -20.39 -4.96
N ASN A 118 12.45 -19.39 -5.08
CA ASN A 118 12.63 -18.08 -4.45
C ASN A 118 11.65 -17.92 -3.28
N TYR A 119 12.09 -17.33 -2.16
CA TYR A 119 11.21 -17.01 -1.04
C TYR A 119 11.27 -15.53 -0.72
N THR A 120 10.11 -14.96 -0.39
CA THR A 120 10.00 -13.59 0.10
C THR A 120 9.25 -13.59 1.41
N THR A 121 9.68 -12.74 2.33
CA THR A 121 9.07 -12.60 3.66
C THR A 121 8.57 -11.17 3.84
N ILE A 122 7.48 -11.06 4.59
CA ILE A 122 6.87 -9.83 5.05
C ILE A 122 7.21 -9.75 6.54
N ILE A 123 7.92 -8.70 6.94
CA ILE A 123 8.31 -8.46 8.33
C ILE A 123 7.39 -7.42 8.95
N LYS A 124 7.05 -7.58 10.24
CA LYS A 124 6.08 -6.70 10.93
C LYS A 124 6.63 -5.27 11.11
N ARG A 125 7.92 -5.15 11.42
CA ARG A 125 8.62 -3.85 11.59
C ARG A 125 10.06 -3.94 11.12
N GLN A 126 10.60 -2.81 10.66
CA GLN A 126 12.02 -2.67 10.42
C GLN A 126 12.76 -2.86 11.75
N ASN A 127 13.64 -3.87 11.84
CA ASN A 127 14.34 -4.38 13.05
C ASN A 127 13.61 -5.44 13.89
N ASP A 128 12.41 -5.86 13.51
CA ASP A 128 11.77 -7.05 14.07
C ASP A 128 11.96 -8.21 13.09
N SER A 129 12.70 -9.24 13.50
CA SER A 129 12.92 -10.44 12.68
C SER A 129 11.71 -11.37 12.67
N SER A 130 10.61 -11.03 13.37
CA SER A 130 9.37 -11.79 13.29
C SER A 130 8.78 -11.69 11.87
N VAL A 131 8.80 -12.84 11.21
CA VAL A 131 8.16 -13.03 9.91
C VAL A 131 6.66 -12.98 10.14
N PHE A 132 6.04 -11.91 9.64
CA PHE A 132 4.59 -11.76 9.66
C PHE A 132 3.99 -12.72 8.65
N GLY A 133 4.47 -12.75 7.41
CA GLY A 133 4.02 -13.68 6.39
C GLY A 133 5.07 -13.86 5.30
N GLY A 134 4.78 -14.66 4.29
CA GLY A 134 5.72 -14.85 3.19
C GLY A 134 5.14 -15.68 2.06
N CYS A 135 5.81 -15.64 0.92
CA CYS A 135 5.51 -16.47 -0.23
C CYS A 135 6.76 -17.22 -0.67
N LEU A 136 6.64 -18.53 -0.82
CA LEU A 136 7.62 -19.39 -1.45
C LEU A 136 7.16 -19.69 -2.87
N SER A 137 7.97 -19.36 -3.87
CA SER A 137 7.77 -19.76 -5.25
C SER A 137 8.50 -21.07 -5.49
N ILE A 138 7.73 -22.10 -5.82
CA ILE A 138 8.22 -23.42 -6.21
C ILE A 138 8.06 -23.50 -7.72
N SER A 139 9.06 -24.04 -8.39
CA SER A 139 9.04 -24.17 -9.84
C SER A 139 9.18 -25.64 -10.18
N THR A 140 8.07 -26.28 -10.51
CA THR A 140 8.05 -27.64 -11.05
C THR A 140 8.42 -27.69 -12.54
N CYS A 141 8.50 -26.52 -13.18
CA CYS A 141 8.88 -26.29 -14.57
C CYS A 141 9.50 -24.89 -14.74
N ASP A 142 10.05 -24.59 -15.92
CA ASP A 142 10.61 -23.27 -16.24
C ASP A 142 9.50 -22.28 -16.68
N PRO A 143 9.22 -21.21 -15.91
CA PRO A 143 8.20 -20.22 -16.26
C PRO A 143 8.55 -19.39 -17.50
N ALA A 144 9.81 -19.37 -17.95
CA ALA A 144 10.21 -18.72 -19.20
C ALA A 144 9.79 -19.54 -20.43
N LEU A 145 9.63 -20.85 -20.28
CA LEU A 145 9.28 -21.78 -21.36
C LEU A 145 7.80 -22.17 -21.34
N ASN A 146 7.17 -22.21 -20.17
CA ASN A 146 5.78 -22.64 -20.01
C ASN A 146 4.90 -21.56 -19.35
N PRO A 147 4.06 -20.82 -20.13
CA PRO A 147 3.10 -19.87 -19.59
C PRO A 147 2.00 -20.64 -18.84
N GLY A 148 2.06 -20.62 -17.51
CA GLY A 148 1.22 -21.44 -16.63
C GLY A 148 2.01 -22.15 -15.53
N CYS A 149 3.35 -22.15 -15.63
CA CYS A 149 4.22 -22.72 -14.63
C CYS A 149 4.43 -21.78 -13.43
N TYR A 150 3.46 -21.74 -12.52
CA TYR A 150 3.56 -20.92 -11.31
C TYR A 150 3.03 -21.71 -10.10
N ASP A 151 3.92 -22.33 -9.34
CA ASP A 151 3.58 -22.87 -8.02
C ASP A 151 4.04 -21.87 -6.95
N PHE A 152 3.13 -21.45 -6.07
CA PHE A 152 3.49 -20.60 -4.95
C PHE A 152 2.70 -20.99 -3.70
N LEU A 153 3.41 -21.02 -2.57
CA LEU A 153 2.86 -21.22 -1.23
C LEU A 153 3.01 -19.91 -0.47
N CYS A 154 1.89 -19.21 -0.27
CA CYS A 154 1.85 -17.99 0.53
C CYS A 154 1.21 -18.27 1.89
N ALA A 155 1.93 -17.95 2.96
CA ALA A 155 1.41 -17.97 4.32
C ALA A 155 1.24 -16.52 4.80
N LEU A 156 0.00 -16.10 4.97
CA LEU A 156 -0.36 -14.84 5.61
C LEU A 156 -1.14 -15.19 6.89
N PRO A 157 -0.73 -14.70 8.07
CA PRO A 157 -1.36 -15.04 9.32
C PRO A 157 -2.76 -14.44 9.38
N GLN A 158 -3.71 -15.20 9.95
CA GLN A 158 -5.13 -14.81 10.02
C GLN A 158 -5.45 -13.71 11.06
N ASN A 159 -4.46 -13.22 11.82
CA ASN A 159 -4.67 -12.22 12.88
C ASN A 159 -4.08 -10.86 12.50
N ILE A 160 -4.86 -10.05 11.77
CA ILE A 160 -4.55 -8.64 11.42
C ILE A 160 -5.15 -7.67 12.45
N THR A 161 -5.38 -8.10 13.69
CA THR A 161 -5.85 -7.22 14.77
C THR A 161 -5.10 -7.49 16.07
N GLN A 162 -3.92 -6.87 16.19
CA GLN A 162 -3.39 -6.20 17.40
C GLN A 162 -1.95 -5.68 17.19
#